data_AF-A0A6F8SQX1-F1
#
_entry.id   AF-A0A6F8SQX1-F1
#
_cell.length_a   1.000
_cell.length_b   1.000
_cell.length_c   1.000
_cell.angle_alpha   90.00
_cell.angle_beta   90.00
_cell.angle_gamma   90.00
#
_symmetry.space_group_name_H-M   'P 1'
#
loop_
_entity.id
_entity.type
_entity.pdbx_description
1 polymer ?
#
loop_
_entity_poly.entity_id
_entity_poly.type
_entity_poly.pdbx_seq_one_letter_code
_entity_poly.pdbx_strand_id
1 'polypeptide(L)' 'MSQRVHLIYLSAYSPELNLIEILWRQMKYTWLPLSAYLSFERLREEVHRLLGGYGTDHAINFE' A
#
# COMPACT_ATOMS: atom_id res chain seq x y z
N MET A 1 -14.65 -21.72 15.60
CA MET A 1 -15.40 -20.66 14.91
C MET A 1 -15.00 -20.69 13.44
N SER A 2 -15.90 -21.02 12.52
CA SER A 2 -15.58 -21.01 11.08
C SER A 2 -15.66 -19.57 10.56
N GLN A 3 -14.53 -19.01 10.13
CA GLN A 3 -14.52 -17.70 9.47
C GLN A 3 -15.15 -17.83 8.09
N ARG A 4 -16.18 -17.03 7.79
CA ARG A 4 -16.73 -16.90 6.43
C ARG A 4 -15.85 -15.92 5.65
N VAL A 5 -15.11 -16.43 4.67
CA VAL A 5 -14.32 -15.62 3.74
C VAL A 5 -15.03 -15.61 2.38
N HIS A 6 -15.16 -14.43 1.78
CA HIS A 6 -15.63 -14.27 0.41
C HIS A 6 -14.43 -13.94 -0.48
N LEU A 7 -14.22 -14.73 -1.53
CA LEU A 7 -13.15 -14.53 -2.48
C LEU A 7 -13.65 -13.66 -3.63
N ILE A 8 -12.94 -12.56 -3.88
CA ILE A 8 -13.19 -11.71 -5.04
C ILE A 8 -12.35 -12.26 -6.20
N TYR A 9 -12.98 -12.48 -7.35
CA TYR A 9 -12.27 -12.88 -8.55
C TYR A 9 -11.38 -11.73 -9.05
N LEU A 10 -10.12 -12.04 -9.33
CA LEU A 10 -9.16 -11.15 -9.94
C LEU A 10 -8.60 -11.85 -11.19
N SER A 11 -8.70 -11.20 -12.35
CA SER A 11 -8.15 -11.73 -13.60
C SER A 11 -6.62 -11.83 -13.53
N ALA A 12 -6.07 -12.83 -14.21
CA ALA A 12 -4.63 -13.00 -14.32
C ALA A 12 -3.99 -11.78 -14.98
N TYR A 13 -2.81 -11.38 -14.48
CA TYR A 13 -2.02 -10.27 -15.01
C TYR A 13 -2.72 -8.91 -15.01
N SER A 14 -3.68 -8.69 -14.10
CA SER A 14 -4.37 -7.40 -13.93
C SER A 14 -3.97 -6.66 -12.64
N PRO A 15 -2.71 -6.21 -12.49
CA PRO A 15 -2.27 -5.46 -11.30
C PRO A 15 -3.03 -4.14 -11.11
N GLU A 16 -3.55 -3.55 -12.19
CA GLU A 16 -4.41 -2.37 -12.17
C GLU A 16 -5.76 -2.59 -11.47
N LEU A 17 -6.20 -3.85 -11.35
CA LEU A 17 -7.41 -4.22 -10.62
C LEU A 17 -7.11 -4.59 -9.16
N ASN A 18 -5.84 -4.74 -8.79
CA ASN A 18 -5.42 -5.09 -7.45
C ASN A 18 -5.11 -3.84 -6.61
N LEU A 19 -6.00 -3.49 -5.68
CA LEU A 19 -5.90 -2.27 -4.87
C LEU A 19 -4.56 -2.16 -4.11
N ILE A 20 -3.99 -3.28 -3.65
CA ILE A 20 -2.71 -3.26 -2.93
C ILE A 20 -1.54 -2.85 -3.85
N GLU A 21 -1.59 -3.19 -5.14
CA GLU A 21 -0.57 -2.78 -6.12
C GLU A 21 -0.62 -1.27 -6.37
N ILE A 22 -1.83 -0.71 -6.45
CA ILE A 22 -2.04 0.73 -6.60
C ILE A 22 -1.51 1.48 -5.37
N LEU A 23 -1.80 0.97 -4.16
CA LEU A 23 -1.28 1.54 -2.92
C LEU A 23 0.25 1.56 -2.91
N TRP A 24 0.89 0.43 -3.22
CA TRP A 24 2.35 0.35 -3.26
C TRP A 24 2.98 1.25 -4.32
N ARG A 25 2.30 1.45 -5.46
CA ARG A 25 2.74 2.39 -6.48
C ARG A 25 2.76 3.82 -5.93
N GLN A 26 1.71 4.26 -5.24
CA GLN A 26 1.67 5.59 -4.64
C GLN A 26 2.69 5.75 -3.51
N MET A 27 2.82 4.75 -2.64
CA MET A 27 3.81 4.77 -1.57
C MET A 27 5.23 4.95 -2.13
N LYS A 28 5.61 4.16 -3.14
CA LYS A 28 6.98 4.19 -3.69
C LYS A 28 7.32 5.46 -4.43
N TYR A 29 6.40 5.97 -5.26
CA TYR A 29 6.71 7.04 -6.20
C TYR A 29 6.26 8.42 -5.74
N THR A 30 5.34 8.50 -4.78
CA THR A 30 4.73 9.77 -4.38
C THR A 30 4.97 10.08 -2.90
N TRP A 31 4.82 9.11 -1.99
CA TRP A 31 4.78 9.41 -0.55
C TRP A 31 6.07 9.13 0.20
N LEU A 32 6.83 8.10 -0.19
CA LEU A 32 8.10 7.81 0.45
C LEU A 32 9.11 8.90 0.11
N PRO A 33 9.68 9.59 1.12
CA PRO A 33 10.75 10.54 0.85
C PRO A 33 12.00 9.80 0.40
N LEU A 34 12.85 10.43 -0.43
CA LEU A 34 14.12 9.82 -0.86
C LEU A 34 15.02 9.42 0.32
N SER A 35 14.91 10.13 1.45
CA SER A 35 15.63 9.80 2.70
C SER A 35 15.24 8.45 3.29
N ALA A 36 14.07 7.89 2.95
CA ALA A 36 13.65 6.56 3.38
C ALA A 36 14.59 5.47 2.84
N TYR A 37 15.20 5.70 1.68
CA TYR A 37 16.06 4.72 1.01
C TYR A 37 17.51 4.71 1.51
N LEU A 38 17.85 5.52 2.51
CA LEU A 38 19.21 5.60 3.06
C LEU A 38 19.62 4.33 3.82
N SER A 39 18.67 3.59 4.39
CA SER A 39 18.91 2.28 5.01
C SER A 39 17.63 1.46 5.03
N PHE A 40 17.77 0.14 5.18
CA PHE A 40 16.62 -0.74 5.33
C PHE A 40 15.79 -0.40 6.58
N GLU A 41 16.45 -0.02 7.67
CA GLU A 41 15.79 0.40 8.91
C GLU A 41 14.92 1.64 8.69
N ARG A 42 15.46 2.68 8.06
CA ARG A 42 14.71 3.90 7.70
C ARG A 42 13.56 3.59 6.76
N LEU A 43 13.77 2.74 5.77
CA LEU A 43 12.71 2.33 4.84
C LEU A 43 11.57 1.65 5.61
N ARG A 44 11.90 0.73 6.52
CA ARG A 44 10.91 0.03 7.34
C ARG A 44 10.13 1.00 8.23
N GLU A 45 10.81 1.92 8.90
CA GLU A 45 10.20 2.94 9.76
C GLU A 45 9.23 3.84 8.96
N GLU A 46 9.67 4.36 7.82
CA GLU A 46 8.84 5.21 6.96
C GLU A 46 7.63 4.46 6.38
N VAL A 47 7.79 3.19 6.00
CA VAL A 47 6.68 2.34 5.57
C VAL A 47 5.66 2.15 6.70
N HIS A 48 6.10 1.85 7.93
CA HIS A 48 5.19 1.74 9.07
C HIS A 48 4.48 3.06 9.39
N ARG A 49 5.20 4.18 9.31
CA ARG A 49 4.62 5.51 9.51
C ARG A 49 3.54 5.81 8.46
N LEU A 50 3.82 5.56 7.18
CA LEU A 50 2.86 5.77 6.10
C LEU A 50 1.62 4.88 6.22
N LEU A 51 1.81 3.59 6.54
CA LEU A 51 0.70 2.66 6.72
C LEU A 51 -0.12 3.01 7.98
N GLY A 52 0.52 3.48 9.04
CA GLY A 52 -0.16 3.91 10.28
C GLY A 52 -0.99 5.19 10.11
N GLY A 53 -0.60 6.08 9.20
CA GLY A 53 -1.33 7.30 8.84
C GLY A 53 -2.20 7.17 7.58
N TYR A 54 -2.31 5.97 7.00
CA TYR A 54 -3.13 5.78 5.80
C TYR A 54 -4.61 5.96 6.12
N GLY A 55 -5.31 6.78 5.33
CA GLY A 55 -6.69 7.20 5.57
C GLY A 55 -6.84 8.52 6.33
N THR A 56 -5.78 9.02 6.98
CA THR A 56 -5.78 10.36 7.63
C THR A 56 -4.86 11.33 6.90
N ASP A 57 -3.60 10.94 6.73
CA ASP A 57 -2.55 11.81 6.20
C ASP A 57 -2.43 11.65 4.68
N HIS A 58 -2.67 10.43 4.20
CA HIS A 58 -2.63 10.06 2.79
C HIS A 58 -3.78 9.10 2.51
N ALA A 59 -4.52 9.34 1.43
CA ALA A 59 -5.60 8.47 0.99
C ALA A 59 -5.62 8.39 -0.54
N ILE A 60 -6.05 7.26 -1.07
CA ILE A 60 -6.32 7.07 -2.49
C ILE A 60 -7.83 6.92 -2.63
N ASN A 61 -8.42 7.74 -3.49
CA ASN A 61 -9.80 7.50 -3.91
C ASN A 61 -9.79 6.46 -5.03
N PHE A 62 -10.52 5.36 -4.83
CA PHE A 62 -10.68 4.28 -5.81
C PHE A 62 -12.05 4.30 -6.48
N GLU A 63 -12.92 5.26 -6.12
CA GLU A 63 -14.21 5.51 -6.75
C GLU A 63 -14.09 6.19 -8.12
#